data_AF-A0A1I8MJU6-F1
#
_entry.id   AF-A0A1I8MJU6-F1
#
_cell.length_a   1.000
_cell.length_b   1.000
_cell.length_c   1.000
_cell.angle_alpha   90.00
_cell.angle_beta   90.00
_cell.angle_gamma   90.00
#
_symmetry.space_group_name_H-M   'P 1'
#
loop_
_entity.id
_entity.type
_entity.pdbx_description
1 polymer ?
#
loop_
_entity_poly.entity_id
_entity_poly.type
_entity_poly.pdbx_seq_one_letter_code
_entity_poly.pdbx_strand_id
1 'polypeptide(L)'
;MAKLKLKSEDIKRYEWPAVIKKNELYNTVLIEICCPHFGPVRLMGNTLCQPYCQSCHNGKCIAPEVCQCYDGYVLSDNKDCVFTCPISCLNGRCNLLRGGCLCNSGYKLDETGQFCRPICRAGCGINPLHNCTAPD
;
A
#
# COMPACT_ATOMS: atom_id res chain seq x y z
N MET A 1 -21.04 -5.89 6.63
CA MET A 1 -21.87 -6.82 5.84
C MET A 1 -23.33 -6.46 6.03
N ALA A 2 -24.18 -6.75 5.05
CA ALA A 2 -25.62 -6.49 5.11
C ALA A 2 -26.40 -7.78 4.82
N LYS A 3 -27.53 -7.96 5.50
CA LYS A 3 -28.42 -9.12 5.31
C LYS A 3 -29.61 -8.70 4.45
N LEU A 4 -29.87 -9.48 3.40
CA LEU A 4 -30.96 -9.23 2.46
C LEU A 4 -31.84 -10.47 2.34
N LYS A 5 -33.16 -10.26 2.42
CA LYS A 5 -34.15 -11.29 2.09
C LYS A 5 -34.77 -10.95 0.74
N LEU A 6 -34.66 -11.85 -0.21
CA LEU A 6 -35.10 -11.66 -1.60
C LEU A 6 -35.68 -12.98 -2.13
N LYS A 7 -36.27 -12.93 -3.32
CA LYS A 7 -36.70 -14.15 -4.02
C LYS A 7 -35.47 -14.94 -4.49
N SER A 8 -35.59 -16.26 -4.53
CA SER A 8 -34.49 -17.14 -4.97
C SER A 8 -34.00 -16.82 -6.39
N GLU A 9 -34.88 -16.32 -7.27
CA GLU A 9 -34.55 -15.93 -8.65
C GLU A 9 -33.66 -14.67 -8.75
N ASP A 10 -33.69 -13.81 -7.73
CA ASP A 10 -32.96 -12.55 -7.71
C ASP A 10 -31.53 -12.70 -7.16
N ILE A 11 -31.18 -13.87 -6.62
CA ILE A 11 -29.85 -14.13 -6.03
C ILE A 11 -28.73 -13.89 -7.04
N LYS A 12 -29.00 -14.15 -8.33
CA LYS A 12 -28.05 -13.99 -9.45
C LYS A 12 -27.60 -12.54 -9.69
N ARG A 13 -28.29 -11.55 -9.10
CA ARG A 13 -27.91 -10.13 -9.20
C ARG A 13 -26.74 -9.77 -8.29
N TYR A 14 -26.42 -10.62 -7.33
CA TYR A 14 -25.39 -10.39 -6.33
C TYR A 14 -24.18 -11.27 -6.61
N GLU A 15 -22.99 -10.68 -6.52
CA GLU A 15 -21.72 -11.38 -6.73
C GLU A 15 -21.27 -12.05 -5.43
N TRP A 16 -20.96 -13.34 -5.51
CA TRP A 16 -20.56 -14.21 -4.40
C TRP A 16 -21.34 -14.03 -3.06
N PRO A 17 -22.69 -14.00 -3.09
CA PRO A 17 -23.48 -13.84 -1.88
C PRO A 17 -23.31 -15.06 -0.96
N ALA A 18 -23.17 -14.81 0.33
CA ALA A 18 -23.18 -15.87 1.33
C ALA A 18 -24.63 -16.25 1.65
N VAL A 19 -25.06 -17.45 1.29
CA VAL A 19 -26.43 -17.91 1.55
C VAL A 19 -26.55 -18.35 3.00
N ILE A 20 -27.40 -17.67 3.77
CA ILE A 20 -27.66 -17.97 5.18
C ILE A 20 -28.78 -18.99 5.31
N LYS A 21 -29.91 -18.73 4.63
CA LYS A 21 -31.12 -19.57 4.73
C LYS A 21 -31.91 -19.54 3.44
N LYS A 22 -32.40 -20.71 3.01
CA LYS A 22 -33.40 -20.83 1.94
C LYS A 22 -34.76 -21.19 2.54
N ASN A 23 -35.81 -20.68 1.93
CA ASN A 23 -37.19 -21.03 2.27
C ASN A 23 -37.91 -21.41 0.98
N GLU A 24 -38.09 -22.72 0.81
CA GLU A 24 -38.67 -23.30 -0.41
C GLU A 24 -40.17 -23.01 -0.52
N LEU A 25 -40.89 -22.95 0.61
CA LEU A 25 -42.34 -22.70 0.62
C LEU A 25 -42.70 -21.33 0.04
N TYR A 26 -41.87 -20.32 0.27
CA TYR A 26 -42.07 -18.96 -0.24
C TYR A 26 -41.07 -18.59 -1.35
N ASN A 27 -40.27 -19.54 -1.80
CA ASN A 27 -39.17 -19.35 -2.74
C ASN A 27 -38.32 -18.10 -2.42
N THR A 28 -37.97 -17.91 -1.14
CA THR A 28 -37.14 -16.79 -0.67
C THR A 28 -35.80 -17.27 -0.17
N VAL A 29 -34.78 -16.43 -0.30
CA VAL A 29 -33.44 -16.65 0.22
C VAL A 29 -33.02 -15.47 1.07
N LEU A 30 -32.37 -15.78 2.19
CA LEU A 30 -31.67 -14.84 3.04
C LEU A 30 -30.18 -14.96 2.73
N ILE A 31 -29.60 -13.87 2.24
CA ILE A 31 -28.17 -13.78 1.91
C ILE A 31 -27.48 -12.72 2.76
N GLU A 32 -26.17 -12.87 2.91
CA GLU A 32 -25.26 -11.85 3.40
C GLU A 32 -24.39 -11.35 2.24
N ILE A 33 -24.30 -10.03 2.12
CA ILE A 33 -23.53 -9.34 1.09
C ILE A 33 -22.60 -8.29 1.71
N CYS A 34 -21.65 -7.83 0.91
CA CYS A 34 -20.80 -6.71 1.27
C CYS A 34 -21.56 -5.38 1.23
N CYS A 35 -21.16 -4.47 2.11
CA CYS A 35 -21.69 -3.10 2.11
C CYS A 35 -21.18 -2.34 0.87
N PRO A 36 -21.81 -1.22 0.49
CA PRO A 36 -21.30 -0.39 -0.60
C PRO A 36 -19.82 -0.04 -0.40
N HIS A 37 -19.05 -0.06 -1.50
CA HIS A 37 -17.59 0.12 -1.53
C HIS A 37 -16.76 -1.01 -0.88
N PHE A 38 -17.36 -2.17 -0.60
CA PHE A 38 -16.65 -3.38 -0.23
C PHE A 38 -16.94 -4.47 -1.27
N GLY A 39 -15.90 -5.12 -1.77
CA GLY A 39 -15.99 -6.25 -2.69
C GLY A 39 -15.93 -7.59 -1.95
N PRO A 40 -16.66 -8.62 -2.42
CA PRO A 40 -16.56 -9.96 -1.87
C PRO A 40 -15.25 -10.64 -2.33
N VAL A 41 -14.58 -11.32 -1.40
CA VAL A 41 -13.39 -12.13 -1.65
C VAL A 41 -13.61 -13.51 -1.07
N ARG A 42 -13.32 -14.56 -1.84
CA ARG A 42 -13.36 -15.95 -1.33
C ARG A 42 -12.03 -16.36 -0.74
N LEU A 43 -12.00 -16.60 0.58
CA LEU A 43 -10.82 -17.09 1.29
C LEU A 43 -11.18 -18.35 2.06
N MET A 44 -10.50 -19.46 1.75
CA MET A 44 -10.67 -20.76 2.43
C MET A 44 -12.16 -21.20 2.55
N GLY A 45 -12.96 -20.94 1.51
CA GLY A 45 -14.39 -21.28 1.48
C GLY A 45 -15.34 -20.23 2.07
N ASN A 46 -14.83 -19.22 2.78
CA ASN A 46 -15.62 -18.14 3.34
C ASN A 46 -15.66 -16.91 2.43
N THR A 47 -16.78 -16.20 2.42
CA THR A 47 -16.89 -14.87 1.78
C THR A 47 -16.47 -13.81 2.79
N LEU A 48 -15.43 -13.04 2.46
CA LEU A 48 -14.99 -11.87 3.22
C LEU A 48 -15.29 -10.62 2.42
N CYS A 49 -15.52 -9.51 3.11
CA CYS A 49 -15.72 -8.21 2.47
C CYS A 49 -14.47 -7.37 2.65
N GLN A 50 -13.78 -7.11 1.54
CA GLN A 50 -12.60 -6.26 1.50
C GLN A 50 -12.99 -4.88 0.95
N PRO A 51 -12.44 -3.77 1.48
CA PRO A 51 -12.68 -2.46 0.89
C PRO A 51 -12.23 -2.43 -0.58
N TYR A 52 -12.98 -1.70 -1.39
CA TYR A 52 -12.65 -1.40 -2.76
C TYR A 52 -11.81 -0.12 -2.83
N CYS A 53 -10.74 -0.16 -3.62
CA CYS A 53 -9.94 1.00 -3.99
C CYS A 53 -9.78 0.98 -5.51
N GLN A 54 -10.08 2.10 -6.17
CA GLN A 54 -9.94 2.20 -7.63
C GLN A 54 -8.49 2.01 -8.11
N SER A 55 -7.51 2.55 -7.38
CA SER A 55 -6.07 2.33 -7.58
C SER A 55 -5.38 2.18 -6.24
N CYS A 56 -4.49 1.20 -6.11
CA CYS A 56 -3.76 0.92 -4.86
C CYS A 56 -2.52 0.04 -5.14
N HIS A 57 -1.80 0.33 -6.21
CA HIS A 57 -0.64 -0.46 -6.61
C HIS A 57 0.48 -0.26 -5.60
N ASN A 58 1.15 -1.32 -5.14
CA ASN A 58 2.18 -1.23 -4.09
C ASN A 58 1.65 -0.67 -2.75
N GLY A 59 0.37 -0.92 -2.47
CA GLY A 59 -0.23 -0.66 -1.18
C GLY A 59 -1.29 -1.68 -0.83
N LYS A 60 -1.89 -1.50 0.34
CA LYS A 60 -3.04 -2.24 0.82
C LYS A 60 -4.22 -1.29 0.96
N CYS A 61 -5.35 -1.65 0.36
CA CYS A 61 -6.61 -0.94 0.58
C CYS A 61 -7.08 -1.21 2.02
N ILE A 62 -7.07 -0.19 2.86
CA ILE A 62 -7.43 -0.30 4.29
C ILE A 62 -8.84 0.21 4.59
N ALA A 63 -9.37 1.07 3.73
CA ALA A 63 -10.76 1.52 3.74
C ALA A 63 -11.15 1.90 2.30
N PRO A 64 -12.45 2.11 2.00
CA PRO A 64 -12.90 2.54 0.68
C PRO A 64 -12.11 3.75 0.17
N GLU A 65 -11.47 3.62 -0.98
CA GLU A 65 -10.63 4.67 -1.60
C GLU A 65 -9.44 5.15 -0.73
N VAL A 66 -9.07 4.40 0.32
CA VAL A 66 -7.94 4.71 1.21
C VAL A 66 -6.88 3.61 1.12
N CYS A 67 -5.73 4.00 0.60
CA CYS A 67 -4.56 3.15 0.44
C CYS A 67 -3.51 3.39 1.53
N GLN A 68 -3.08 2.30 2.16
CA GLN A 68 -1.88 2.25 2.97
C GLN A 68 -0.73 1.77 2.09
N CYS A 69 0.19 2.66 1.74
CA CYS A 69 1.34 2.33 0.91
C CYS A 69 2.33 1.42 1.65
N TYR A 70 2.98 0.52 0.90
CA TYR A 70 4.11 -0.25 1.43
C TYR A 70 5.34 0.65 1.65
N ASP A 71 6.31 0.15 2.41
CA ASP A 71 7.53 0.90 2.70
C ASP A 71 8.26 1.35 1.42
N GLY A 72 8.64 2.63 1.37
CA GLY A 72 9.26 3.26 0.19
C GLY A 72 8.27 3.86 -0.83
N TYR A 73 6.96 3.70 -0.61
CA TYR A 73 5.90 4.28 -1.43
C TYR A 73 5.14 5.34 -0.66
N VAL A 74 4.63 6.34 -1.39
CA VAL A 74 3.81 7.43 -0.84
C VAL A 74 2.53 7.55 -1.63
N LEU A 75 1.48 8.03 -0.94
CA LEU A 75 0.19 8.27 -1.56
C LEU A 75 0.29 9.50 -2.46
N SER A 76 0.05 9.30 -3.75
CA SER A 76 -0.07 10.37 -4.74
C SER A 76 -1.46 11.02 -4.69
N ASP A 77 -1.62 12.19 -5.31
CA ASP A 77 -2.92 12.87 -5.48
C ASP A 77 -3.94 11.99 -6.23
N ASN A 78 -3.47 11.09 -7.08
CA ASN A 78 -4.29 10.10 -7.78
C ASN A 78 -4.72 8.91 -6.89
N LYS A 79 -4.48 8.99 -5.57
CA LYS A 79 -4.76 7.95 -4.56
C LYS A 79 -4.04 6.62 -4.81
N ASP A 80 -2.96 6.66 -5.57
CA ASP A 80 -2.12 5.50 -5.84
C ASP A 80 -0.81 5.57 -5.04
N CYS A 81 -0.25 4.42 -4.73
CA CYS A 81 1.01 4.33 -4.01
C CYS A 81 2.17 4.32 -5.01
N VAL A 82 2.79 5.49 -5.16
CA VAL A 82 3.89 5.70 -6.10
C VAL A 82 5.22 5.63 -5.36
N PHE A 83 6.24 5.14 -6.03
CA PHE A 83 7.58 5.12 -5.47
C PHE A 83 8.05 6.56 -5.25
N THR A 84 8.52 6.87 -4.04
CA THR A 84 9.15 8.16 -3.76
C THR A 84 10.63 8.00 -3.61
N CYS A 85 11.34 9.07 -3.93
CA CYS A 85 12.72 9.22 -3.52
C CYS A 85 12.79 9.29 -1.99
N PRO A 86 13.72 8.57 -1.35
CA PRO A 86 14.01 8.78 0.07
C PRO A 86 14.31 10.27 0.31
N ILE A 87 13.72 10.88 1.35
CA ILE A 87 14.04 12.27 1.75
C ILE A 87 15.55 12.44 1.98
N SER A 88 16.20 11.34 2.38
CA SER A 88 17.63 11.17 2.60
C SER A 88 18.51 11.19 1.33
N CYS A 89 17.94 11.34 0.13
CA CYS A 89 18.69 11.56 -1.12
C CYS A 89 19.35 12.94 -1.24
N LEU A 90 19.37 13.72 -0.15
CA LEU A 90 20.07 15.00 -0.09
C LEU A 90 21.55 14.78 -0.46
N ASN A 91 22.04 15.51 -1.46
CA ASN A 91 23.35 15.33 -2.11
C ASN A 91 23.46 14.17 -3.12
N GLY A 92 22.34 13.73 -3.68
CA GLY A 92 22.31 12.81 -4.81
C GLY A 92 21.19 13.13 -5.80
N ARG A 93 21.08 12.27 -6.81
CA ARG A 93 19.95 12.20 -7.74
C ARG A 93 19.16 10.95 -7.46
N CYS A 94 17.85 11.11 -7.36
CA CYS A 94 16.97 9.96 -7.18
C CYS A 94 16.90 9.12 -8.45
N ASN A 95 17.13 7.82 -8.32
CA ASN A 95 17.01 6.87 -9.41
C ASN A 95 15.84 5.92 -9.14
N LEU A 96 14.69 6.27 -9.72
CA LEU A 96 13.43 5.53 -9.59
C LEU A 96 13.52 4.08 -10.10
N LEU A 97 14.43 3.77 -11.04
CA LEU A 97 14.59 2.42 -11.60
C LEU A 97 15.32 1.45 -10.66
N ARG A 98 16.17 1.96 -9.76
CA ARG A 98 16.94 1.13 -8.82
C ARG A 98 16.44 1.22 -7.38
N GLY A 99 15.36 1.96 -7.15
CA GLY A 99 14.78 2.16 -5.82
C GLY A 99 15.72 2.86 -4.84
N GLY A 100 16.67 3.66 -5.34
CA GLY A 100 17.76 4.19 -4.52
C GLY A 100 18.33 5.52 -5.00
N CYS A 101 19.32 6.01 -4.24
CA CYS A 101 19.98 7.28 -4.49
C CYS A 101 21.28 7.12 -5.25
N LEU A 102 21.45 7.90 -6.32
CA LEU A 102 22.71 8.04 -7.01
C LEU A 102 23.45 9.25 -6.43
N CYS A 103 24.40 9.01 -5.55
CA CYS A 103 25.10 10.09 -4.84
C CYS A 103 25.94 10.95 -5.80
N ASN A 104 26.00 12.26 -5.52
CA ASN A 104 26.85 13.18 -6.24
C ASN A 104 28.34 12.87 -5.95
N SER A 105 29.24 13.41 -6.76
CA SER A 105 30.69 13.25 -6.54
C SER A 105 31.08 13.72 -5.13
N GLY A 106 31.91 12.93 -4.45
CA GLY A 106 32.28 13.19 -3.05
C GLY A 106 31.32 12.62 -2.01
N TYR A 107 30.23 11.98 -2.41
CA TYR A 107 29.29 11.32 -1.51
C TYR A 107 29.17 9.82 -1.82
N LYS A 108 28.95 9.01 -0.78
CA LYS A 108 28.70 7.56 -0.88
C LYS A 108 27.40 7.20 -0.19
N LEU A 109 26.77 6.12 -0.66
CA LEU A 109 25.57 5.58 -0.03
C LEU A 109 25.94 4.97 1.34
N ASP A 110 25.12 5.25 2.33
CA ASP A 110 25.23 4.67 3.67
C ASP A 110 24.80 3.20 3.70
N GLU A 111 25.08 2.49 4.79
CA GLU A 111 24.74 1.05 4.97
C GLU A 111 23.23 0.77 4.84
N THR A 112 22.40 1.76 5.18
CA THR A 112 20.94 1.71 5.03
C THR A 112 20.49 1.84 3.58
N GLY A 113 21.36 2.19 2.65
CA GLY A 113 21.03 2.45 1.25
C GLY A 113 20.24 3.74 1.00
N GLN A 114 20.00 4.52 2.05
CA GLN A 114 19.05 5.64 2.03
C GLN A 114 19.73 7.02 1.97
N PHE A 115 20.91 7.17 2.58
CA PHE A 115 21.57 8.46 2.76
C PHE A 115 22.83 8.57 1.92
N CYS A 116 23.02 9.70 1.23
CA CYS A 116 24.30 10.05 0.62
C CYS A 116 25.17 10.78 1.64
N ARG A 117 26.09 10.05 2.28
CA ARG A 117 27.03 10.60 3.26
C ARG A 117 28.31 11.09 2.56
N PRO A 118 28.90 12.20 2.99
CA PRO A 118 30.14 12.69 2.41
C PRO A 118 31.29 11.68 2.62
N ILE A 119 32.20 11.64 1.64
CA ILE A 119 33.44 10.86 1.70
C ILE A 119 34.53 11.79 2.23
N CYS A 120 35.07 11.46 3.38
CA CYS A 120 36.02 12.31 4.09
C CYS A 120 37.29 11.48 4.31
N ARG A 121 38.24 11.63 3.38
CA ARG A 121 39.52 10.93 3.35
C ARG A 121 40.45 11.41 4.46
N ALA A 122 40.35 12.69 4.82
CA ALA A 122 41.18 13.28 5.88
C ALA A 122 40.65 13.02 7.31
N GLY A 123 39.40 12.54 7.44
CA GLY A 123 38.71 12.41 8.72
C GLY A 123 38.32 13.76 9.35
N CYS A 124 37.41 13.75 10.32
CA CYS A 124 36.93 14.97 11.00
C CYS A 124 37.61 15.17 12.35
N GLY A 125 38.95 15.20 12.40
CA GLY A 125 39.67 15.29 13.66
C GLY A 125 39.35 14.14 14.63
N ILE A 126 39.86 14.25 15.86
CA ILE A 126 39.76 13.22 16.91
C ILE A 126 38.55 13.43 17.86
N ASN A 127 37.76 14.48 17.64
CA ASN A 127 36.61 14.74 18.50
C ASN A 127 35.42 13.86 18.06
N PRO A 128 34.87 12.99 18.93
CA PRO A 128 33.71 12.17 18.61
C PRO A 128 32.44 12.97 18.26
N LEU A 129 32.42 14.29 18.53
CA LEU A 129 31.34 15.19 18.12
C LEU A 129 31.51 15.78 16.72
N HIS A 130 32.67 15.62 16.09
CA HIS A 130 32.87 16.09 14.73
C HIS A 130 32.30 15.09 13.73
N ASN A 131 31.19 15.47 13.10
CA ASN A 131 30.64 14.75 11.97
C ASN A 131 31.06 15.43 10.67
N CYS A 132 31.28 14.62 9.64
CA CYS A 132 31.55 15.14 8.31
C CYS A 132 30.26 15.66 7.68
N THR A 133 30.21 16.96 7.39
CA THR A 133 29.02 17.62 6.82
C THR A 133 29.16 17.91 5.33
N ALA A 134 30.37 17.81 4.75
CA ALA A 134 30.65 18.02 3.33
C ALA A 134 31.86 17.18 2.86
N PRO A 135 31.99 16.84 1.56
CA PRO A 135 33.14 16.14 1.01
C PRO A 135 34.42 16.99 1.04
N ASP A 136 35.57 16.31 0.97
CA ASP A 136 36.88 16.94 0.79
C ASP A 136 37.08 17.54 -0.61
#